data_AF-A0A5B7ERW2-F1
#
_entry.id   AF-A0A5B7ERW2-F1
#
_cell.length_a   1.000
_cell.length_b   1.000
_cell.length_c   1.000
_cell.angle_alpha   90.00
_cell.angle_beta   90.00
_cell.angle_gamma   90.00
#
_symmetry.space_group_name_H-M   'P 1'
#
loop_
_entity.id
_entity.type
_entity.pdbx_description
1 polymer ?
#
loop_
_entity_poly.entity_id
_entity_poly.type
_entity_poly.pdbx_seq_one_letter_code
_entity_poly.pdbx_strand_id
1 'polypeptide(L)'
;MQYEWTLPSPPNTPALLDHIVTDVGDVTEVLVLGSVFLDERFGNVHRSHLRCHLRQTTREPPAIEQRSICVAAAAATNTLVLVDTLATRETHSIFLKSLQERGHELTVKVADDPSLQLSRYGEYLYQNLVIFAPGVEEFGGALSVETIVEFVDGGGNVLVAGSREAADLIRELVTEVGVEMDEEGAAVIDHLHYDANDDGQHTLIAAPSSGLIDSEVMVGARDAIPLLYRGTGLITDADNPLVLPVLRAPSTAYCYSPTQAITDYPHATGQNMLLVAALQARNNARVVVSGSLEFFSDAFIMASVQTPQVSWIAH
;
A
#
# COMPACT_ATOMS: atom_id res chain seq x y z
N MET A 1 13.09 -34.43 44.86
CA MET A 1 12.97 -34.88 43.46
C MET A 1 12.60 -33.66 42.64
N GLN A 2 13.62 -32.98 42.11
CA GLN A 2 13.46 -31.82 41.23
C GLN A 2 13.25 -32.35 39.81
N TYR A 3 12.21 -31.87 39.12
CA TYR A 3 12.04 -32.10 37.70
C TYR A 3 12.27 -30.77 36.99
N GLU A 4 13.43 -30.69 36.35
CA GLU A 4 13.90 -29.58 35.53
C GLU A 4 13.46 -29.86 34.09
N TRP A 5 12.56 -29.04 33.54
CA TRP A 5 12.16 -29.11 32.14
C TRP A 5 12.98 -28.09 31.34
N THR A 6 14.03 -28.57 30.67
CA THR A 6 14.76 -27.80 29.67
C THR A 6 13.99 -27.84 28.34
N LEU A 7 13.55 -26.69 27.86
CA LEU A 7 13.00 -26.54 26.51
C LEU A 7 14.14 -26.62 25.48
N PRO A 8 13.96 -27.33 24.34
CA PRO A 8 14.97 -27.39 23.29
C PRO A 8 14.95 -26.09 22.46
N SER A 9 16.15 -25.57 22.17
CA SER A 9 16.35 -24.46 21.22
C SER A 9 15.93 -24.87 19.80
N PRO A 10 15.33 -23.98 18.99
CA PRO A 10 14.93 -24.32 17.63
C PRO A 10 16.15 -24.53 16.71
N PRO A 11 16.04 -25.40 15.68
CA PRO A 11 17.13 -25.71 14.79
C PRO A 11 17.37 -24.58 13.79
N ASN A 12 18.64 -24.23 13.63
CA ASN A 12 19.17 -23.42 12.53
C ASN A 12 19.38 -24.38 11.34
N THR A 13 18.66 -24.24 10.21
CA THR A 13 19.13 -24.69 8.88
C THR A 13 18.20 -24.23 7.74
N PRO A 14 18.75 -23.93 6.53
CA PRO A 14 18.06 -23.32 5.39
C PRO A 14 17.62 -24.37 4.34
N ALA A 15 16.63 -24.06 3.48
CA ALA A 15 16.48 -24.68 2.15
C ALA A 15 15.44 -23.99 1.24
N LEU A 16 15.87 -23.77 0.00
CA LEU A 16 15.17 -23.42 -1.25
C LEU A 16 14.21 -24.54 -1.76
N LEU A 17 13.10 -24.17 -2.43
CA LEU A 17 12.84 -24.29 -3.90
C LEU A 17 11.33 -24.29 -4.28
N ASP A 18 11.07 -23.54 -5.37
CA ASP A 18 10.05 -23.66 -6.44
C ASP A 18 8.55 -23.59 -6.14
N HIS A 19 7.88 -22.54 -6.67
CA HIS A 19 6.97 -22.64 -7.84
C HIS A 19 6.21 -21.32 -8.15
N ILE A 20 6.12 -21.01 -9.47
CA ILE A 20 5.05 -20.28 -10.20
C ILE A 20 5.21 -18.76 -10.44
N VAL A 21 4.91 -18.42 -11.69
CA VAL A 21 5.04 -17.18 -12.46
C VAL A 21 3.64 -16.78 -12.98
N THR A 22 3.42 -15.49 -13.30
CA THR A 22 2.28 -14.81 -14.00
C THR A 22 1.02 -14.56 -13.15
N ASP A 23 0.26 -13.43 -13.21
CA ASP A 23 -0.13 -12.53 -14.32
C ASP A 23 -0.92 -11.27 -13.81
N VAL A 24 -1.01 -10.21 -14.64
CA VAL A 24 -1.96 -9.03 -14.68
C VAL A 24 -2.03 -8.07 -13.45
N GLY A 25 -1.75 -6.76 -13.48
CA GLY A 25 -1.95 -5.75 -14.52
C GLY A 25 -3.04 -4.73 -14.13
N ASP A 26 -2.80 -3.85 -13.16
CA ASP A 26 -3.54 -2.58 -12.99
C ASP A 26 -3.02 -1.75 -11.82
N VAL A 27 -3.23 -0.44 -11.88
CA VAL A 27 -2.60 0.61 -11.04
C VAL A 27 -3.17 0.68 -9.62
N THR A 28 -3.76 -0.42 -9.16
CA THR A 28 -4.25 -0.65 -7.80
C THR A 28 -3.42 -1.66 -7.02
N GLU A 29 -2.38 -2.24 -7.62
CA GLU A 29 -1.32 -2.92 -6.88
C GLU A 29 -0.45 -1.96 -6.03
N VAL A 30 -0.79 -0.67 -6.01
CA VAL A 30 -0.01 0.39 -5.37
C VAL A 30 -0.28 0.49 -3.85
N LEU A 31 -1.02 -0.46 -3.27
CA LEU A 31 -1.09 -0.64 -1.82
C LEU A 31 -0.69 -2.03 -1.31
N VAL A 32 0.18 -2.73 -2.08
CA VAL A 32 0.79 -3.99 -1.64
C VAL A 32 2.24 -4.11 -2.09
N LEU A 33 3.04 -3.06 -2.01
CA LEU A 33 4.49 -3.22 -2.20
C LEU A 33 5.25 -2.42 -1.15
N GLY A 34 5.18 -2.96 0.07
CA GLY A 34 6.03 -2.63 1.20
C GLY A 34 6.65 -3.88 1.82
N SER A 35 6.97 -4.88 1.01
CA SER A 35 7.88 -5.99 1.32
C SER A 35 8.04 -6.83 0.07
N VAL A 36 9.24 -6.84 -0.51
CA VAL A 36 9.92 -7.91 -1.27
C VAL A 36 10.96 -7.23 -2.17
N PHE A 37 12.21 -7.18 -1.71
CA PHE A 37 13.44 -6.98 -2.51
C PHE A 37 14.61 -7.54 -1.66
N LEU A 38 15.15 -8.74 -1.93
CA LEU A 38 16.35 -9.11 -2.71
C LEU A 38 16.78 -10.52 -2.18
N ASP A 39 17.47 -11.45 -2.85
CA ASP A 39 18.46 -11.44 -3.94
C ASP A 39 18.60 -12.88 -4.52
N GLU A 40 18.75 -13.01 -5.84
CA GLU A 40 19.23 -14.20 -6.54
C GLU A 40 20.76 -14.15 -6.64
N ARG A 41 21.48 -15.24 -6.35
CA ARG A 41 22.84 -15.43 -6.91
C ARG A 41 23.26 -16.89 -7.14
N PHE A 42 23.64 -17.13 -8.41
CA PHE A 42 24.61 -18.09 -8.97
C PHE A 42 24.32 -19.61 -8.96
N GLY A 43 23.99 -20.14 -10.16
CA GLY A 43 24.98 -20.81 -11.01
C GLY A 43 25.15 -22.34 -10.95
N ASN A 44 25.00 -22.95 -12.14
CA ASN A 44 25.65 -24.16 -12.69
C ASN A 44 24.96 -25.55 -12.62
N VAL A 45 24.50 -25.96 -13.82
CA VAL A 45 24.94 -27.13 -14.60
C VAL A 45 25.10 -28.46 -13.86
N HIS A 46 24.27 -29.45 -14.19
CA HIS A 46 24.77 -30.76 -14.65
C HIS A 46 23.75 -31.59 -15.44
N ARG A 47 24.23 -32.06 -16.60
CA ARG A 47 23.64 -33.10 -17.45
C ARG A 47 23.50 -34.41 -16.66
N SER A 48 22.45 -35.17 -16.95
CA SER A 48 22.64 -36.62 -17.06
C SER A 48 21.75 -37.22 -18.16
N HIS A 49 22.42 -37.95 -19.03
CA HIS A 49 21.88 -38.75 -20.12
C HIS A 49 21.03 -39.89 -19.58
N LEU A 50 19.92 -40.19 -20.25
CA LEU A 50 19.49 -41.57 -20.47
C LEU A 50 18.85 -41.69 -21.86
N ARG A 51 19.49 -42.53 -22.66
CA ARG A 51 19.16 -42.87 -24.04
C ARG A 51 18.26 -44.11 -23.98
N CYS A 52 17.07 -44.07 -24.56
CA CYS A 52 16.30 -45.30 -24.85
C CYS A 52 15.74 -45.25 -26.26
N HIS A 53 15.89 -46.38 -26.93
CA HIS A 53 15.73 -46.62 -28.35
C HIS A 53 14.26 -46.85 -28.74
N LEU A 54 13.94 -46.35 -29.94
CA LEU A 54 12.74 -46.55 -30.75
C LEU A 54 11.87 -47.79 -30.46
N ARG A 55 10.56 -47.57 -30.43
CA ARG A 55 9.59 -48.28 -31.29
C ARG A 55 8.54 -47.30 -31.81
N GLN A 56 8.45 -47.20 -33.14
CA GLN A 56 7.41 -46.49 -33.86
C GLN A 56 6.16 -47.37 -33.94
N THR A 57 5.01 -46.86 -33.50
CA THR A 57 3.70 -47.28 -33.99
C THR A 57 2.81 -46.06 -34.17
N THR A 58 2.39 -45.87 -35.41
CA THR A 58 1.61 -44.80 -36.02
C THR A 58 0.24 -44.56 -35.37
N ARG A 59 -0.04 -43.33 -34.90
CA ARG A 59 -1.34 -42.65 -34.95
C ARG A 59 -1.11 -41.14 -34.99
N GLU A 60 -1.77 -40.46 -35.92
CA GLU A 60 -1.69 -39.01 -36.18
C GLU A 60 -2.04 -38.18 -34.93
N PRO A 61 -1.32 -37.08 -34.65
CA PRO A 61 -1.81 -36.00 -33.80
C PRO A 61 -2.35 -34.82 -34.62
N PRO A 62 -3.40 -34.13 -34.14
CA PRO A 62 -4.00 -32.98 -34.82
C PRO A 62 -3.08 -31.75 -34.78
N ALA A 63 -3.29 -30.85 -35.74
CA ALA A 63 -2.57 -29.58 -35.90
C ALA A 63 -2.47 -28.80 -34.59
N ILE A 64 -1.23 -28.61 -34.10
CA ILE A 64 -0.93 -27.72 -32.99
C ILE A 64 -0.84 -26.32 -33.58
N GLU A 65 -1.90 -25.55 -33.39
CA GLU A 65 -1.94 -24.10 -33.55
C GLU A 65 -0.80 -23.52 -32.68
N GLN A 66 0.26 -23.00 -33.31
CA GLN A 66 1.25 -22.19 -32.61
C GLN A 66 0.58 -20.87 -32.25
N ARG A 67 -0.05 -20.82 -31.07
CA ARG A 67 -0.45 -19.58 -30.44
C ARG A 67 0.82 -18.85 -30.01
N SER A 68 1.26 -17.96 -30.89
CA SER A 68 2.24 -16.93 -30.57
C SER A 68 1.69 -16.17 -29.35
N ILE A 69 2.31 -16.34 -28.18
CA ILE A 69 2.02 -15.52 -27.01
C ILE A 69 2.62 -14.16 -27.31
N CYS A 70 1.79 -13.28 -27.85
CA CYS A 70 2.01 -11.86 -27.77
C CYS A 70 1.91 -11.51 -26.28
N VAL A 71 3.06 -11.30 -25.63
CA VAL A 71 3.10 -10.50 -24.41
C VAL A 71 2.50 -9.16 -24.83
N ALA A 72 1.26 -8.89 -24.41
CA ALA A 72 0.72 -7.56 -24.51
C ALA A 72 1.65 -6.71 -23.64
N ALA A 73 2.48 -5.89 -24.29
CA ALA A 73 3.14 -4.81 -23.61
C ALA A 73 2.03 -4.06 -22.88
N ALA A 74 2.00 -4.15 -21.54
CA ALA A 74 1.13 -3.29 -20.75
C ALA A 74 1.39 -1.89 -21.27
N ALA A 75 0.37 -1.27 -21.86
CA ALA A 75 0.51 0.05 -22.44
C ALA A 75 1.13 0.94 -21.36
N ALA A 76 2.20 1.67 -21.69
CA ALA A 76 2.82 2.58 -20.75
C ALA A 76 1.73 3.50 -20.19
N THR A 77 1.44 3.37 -18.90
CA THR A 77 0.37 4.15 -18.27
C THR A 77 1.01 5.39 -17.67
N ASN A 78 0.61 6.54 -18.20
CA ASN A 78 1.11 7.83 -17.75
C ASN A 78 0.56 8.12 -16.36
N THR A 79 1.46 8.34 -15.41
CA THR A 79 1.14 8.57 -14.00
C THR A 79 1.73 9.90 -13.55
N LEU A 80 0.86 10.79 -13.06
CA LEU A 80 1.27 12.05 -12.46
C LEU A 80 1.45 11.84 -10.96
N VAL A 81 2.63 12.17 -10.44
CA VAL A 81 2.93 12.13 -9.02
C VAL A 81 3.10 13.57 -8.53
N LEU A 82 2.20 14.00 -7.66
CA LEU A 82 2.26 15.28 -6.97
C LEU A 82 3.00 15.09 -5.65
N VAL A 83 4.04 15.88 -5.44
CA VAL A 83 4.80 15.91 -4.19
C VAL A 83 4.69 17.28 -3.55
N ASP A 84 4.72 17.32 -2.22
CA ASP A 84 4.84 18.57 -1.46
C ASP A 84 6.20 19.24 -1.76
N THR A 85 7.28 18.54 -1.42
CA THR A 85 8.66 18.98 -1.68
C THR A 85 9.37 17.96 -2.56
N LEU A 86 10.33 18.41 -3.38
CA LEU A 86 11.16 17.52 -4.20
C LEU A 86 11.95 16.49 -3.35
N ALA A 87 12.16 16.74 -2.06
CA ALA A 87 12.75 15.80 -1.12
C ALA A 87 11.91 14.53 -0.93
N THR A 88 10.58 14.62 -1.01
CA THR A 88 9.66 13.47 -0.89
C THR A 88 9.94 12.42 -1.97
N ARG A 89 10.41 12.85 -3.15
CA ARG A 89 10.84 11.94 -4.22
C ARG A 89 12.04 11.08 -3.83
N GLU A 90 12.97 11.64 -3.04
CA GLU A 90 14.17 10.93 -2.60
C GLU A 90 13.85 9.96 -1.47
N THR A 91 12.93 10.31 -0.58
CA THR A 91 12.52 9.47 0.56
C THR A 91 11.58 8.32 0.20
N HIS A 92 10.93 8.38 -0.96
CA HIS A 92 9.99 7.36 -1.47
C HIS A 92 10.54 6.70 -2.75
N SER A 93 11.87 6.58 -2.84
CA SER A 93 12.52 6.16 -4.07
C SER A 93 12.24 4.69 -4.42
N ILE A 94 12.08 3.83 -3.42
CA ILE A 94 11.80 2.39 -3.61
C ILE A 94 10.42 2.23 -4.24
N PHE A 95 9.42 2.93 -3.69
CA PHE A 95 8.06 2.93 -4.22
C PHE A 95 8.00 3.44 -5.66
N LEU A 96 8.64 4.57 -5.96
CA LEU A 96 8.63 5.15 -7.30
C LEU A 96 9.40 4.29 -8.31
N LYS A 97 10.52 3.66 -7.92
CA LYS A 97 11.23 2.70 -8.77
C LYS A 97 10.38 1.49 -9.08
N SER A 98 9.67 0.96 -8.08
CA SER A 98 8.77 -0.17 -8.25
C SER A 98 7.68 0.11 -9.29
N LEU A 99 7.14 1.34 -9.33
CA LEU A 99 6.20 1.77 -10.37
C LEU A 99 6.88 1.84 -11.76
N GLN A 100 8.09 2.38 -11.84
CA GLN A 100 8.82 2.44 -13.12
C GLN A 100 9.14 1.05 -13.67
N GLU A 101 9.52 0.10 -12.79
CA GLU A 101 9.78 -1.30 -13.14
C GLU A 101 8.54 -2.01 -13.66
N ARG A 102 7.34 -1.64 -13.18
CA ARG A 102 6.05 -2.10 -13.71
C ARG A 102 5.66 -1.47 -15.06
N GLY A 103 6.45 -0.54 -15.59
CA GLY A 103 6.20 0.11 -16.88
C GLY A 103 5.35 1.38 -16.82
N HIS A 104 5.19 2.00 -15.65
CA HIS A 104 4.55 3.30 -15.52
C HIS A 104 5.48 4.44 -15.94
N GLU A 105 5.00 5.35 -16.79
CA GLU A 105 5.72 6.58 -17.12
C GLU A 105 5.40 7.64 -16.05
N LEU A 106 6.34 7.87 -15.14
CA LEU A 106 6.16 8.77 -13.99
C LEU A 106 6.57 10.20 -14.33
N THR A 107 5.62 11.12 -14.19
CA THR A 107 5.87 12.56 -14.20
C THR A 107 5.76 13.09 -12.77
N VAL A 108 6.89 13.44 -12.14
CA VAL A 108 6.89 14.00 -10.78
C VAL A 108 6.87 15.52 -10.85
N LYS A 109 5.87 16.14 -10.22
CA LYS A 109 5.71 17.60 -10.12
C LYS A 109 5.40 18.02 -8.70
N VAL A 110 5.73 19.27 -8.37
CA VAL A 110 5.35 19.88 -7.10
C VAL A 110 3.86 20.25 -7.16
N ALA A 111 3.12 20.07 -6.06
CA ALA A 111 1.69 20.31 -6.02
C ALA A 111 1.28 21.77 -6.33
N ASP A 112 2.18 22.73 -6.08
CA ASP A 112 1.96 24.17 -6.31
C ASP A 112 2.35 24.65 -7.72
N ASP A 113 2.76 23.75 -8.63
CA ASP A 113 3.25 24.15 -9.94
C ASP A 113 2.09 24.71 -10.82
N PRO A 114 2.19 25.96 -11.31
CA PRO A 114 1.15 26.57 -12.13
C PRO A 114 0.95 25.90 -13.51
N SER A 115 1.87 25.02 -13.92
CA SER A 115 1.78 24.25 -15.15
C SER A 115 0.98 22.93 -15.01
N LEU A 116 0.39 22.67 -13.84
CA LEU A 116 -0.40 21.47 -13.58
C LEU A 116 -1.74 21.50 -14.30
N GLN A 117 -1.97 20.45 -15.11
CA GLN A 117 -3.20 20.21 -15.87
C GLN A 117 -3.40 18.70 -16.00
N LEU A 118 -4.58 18.19 -15.63
CA LEU A 118 -4.94 16.78 -15.81
C LEU A 118 -5.51 16.50 -17.20
N SER A 119 -6.26 17.47 -17.74
CA SER A 119 -6.93 17.36 -19.03
C SER A 119 -6.53 18.50 -19.96
N ARG A 120 -6.50 18.22 -21.26
CA ARG A 120 -6.28 19.23 -22.29
C ARG A 120 -7.22 18.96 -23.46
N TYR A 121 -8.01 19.95 -23.85
CA TYR A 121 -9.00 19.85 -24.93
C TYR A 121 -10.02 18.71 -24.73
N GLY A 122 -10.35 18.36 -23.49
CA GLY A 122 -11.32 17.29 -23.17
C GLY A 122 -10.75 15.88 -23.17
N GLU A 123 -9.43 15.71 -23.33
CA GLU A 123 -8.74 14.43 -23.15
C GLU A 123 -7.85 14.48 -21.90
N TYR A 124 -7.82 13.37 -21.15
CA TYR A 124 -6.93 13.23 -20.00
C TYR A 124 -5.51 12.89 -20.45
N LEU A 125 -4.53 13.62 -19.93
CA LEU A 125 -3.11 13.42 -20.23
C LEU A 125 -2.51 12.24 -19.45
N TYR A 126 -3.09 11.97 -18.29
CA TYR A 126 -2.67 10.94 -17.35
C TYR A 126 -3.83 9.96 -17.10
N GLN A 127 -3.50 8.72 -16.79
CA GLN A 127 -4.48 7.68 -16.42
C GLN A 127 -4.53 7.49 -14.90
N ASN A 128 -3.42 7.80 -14.22
CA ASN A 128 -3.30 7.68 -12.78
C ASN A 128 -2.74 8.95 -12.17
N LEU A 129 -3.22 9.26 -10.97
CA LEU A 129 -2.79 10.37 -10.15
C LEU A 129 -2.36 9.86 -8.78
N VAL A 130 -1.18 10.25 -8.32
CA VAL A 130 -0.68 9.97 -6.98
C VAL A 130 -0.43 11.29 -6.28
N ILE A 131 -1.05 11.49 -5.11
CA ILE A 131 -0.97 12.71 -4.32
C ILE A 131 -0.19 12.41 -3.05
N PHE A 132 1.10 12.74 -3.07
CA PHE A 132 2.03 12.70 -1.93
C PHE A 132 2.34 14.12 -1.46
N ALA A 133 1.26 14.89 -1.26
CA ALA A 133 1.31 16.25 -0.80
C ALA A 133 0.29 16.47 0.32
N PRO A 134 0.53 15.94 1.53
CA PRO A 134 -0.43 16.08 2.62
C PRO A 134 -0.56 17.52 3.12
N GLY A 135 0.50 18.34 3.06
CA GLY A 135 0.51 19.71 3.58
C GLY A 135 0.12 20.80 2.57
N VAL A 136 -0.43 20.43 1.40
CA VAL A 136 -0.77 21.41 0.36
C VAL A 136 -2.09 22.12 0.69
N GLU A 137 -2.06 23.46 0.74
CA GLU A 137 -3.26 24.28 0.99
C GLU A 137 -4.06 24.53 -0.30
N GLU A 138 -3.38 24.64 -1.45
CA GLU A 138 -4.00 24.89 -2.75
C GLU A 138 -3.22 24.18 -3.86
N PHE A 139 -3.91 23.53 -4.78
CA PHE A 139 -3.26 22.95 -5.96
C PHE A 139 -2.91 24.04 -6.99
N GLY A 140 -1.75 23.90 -7.64
CA GLY A 140 -1.32 24.79 -8.69
C GLY A 140 -2.09 24.63 -10.00
N GLY A 141 -2.11 25.70 -10.80
CA GLY A 141 -2.52 25.66 -12.20
C GLY A 141 -4.04 25.54 -12.38
N ALA A 142 -4.48 24.49 -13.08
CA ALA A 142 -5.89 24.21 -13.35
C ALA A 142 -6.40 22.99 -12.57
N LEU A 143 -5.69 22.59 -11.52
CA LEU A 143 -6.05 21.47 -10.69
C LEU A 143 -6.90 21.97 -9.50
N SER A 144 -8.09 21.42 -9.32
CA SER A 144 -8.95 21.65 -8.15
C SER A 144 -9.50 20.33 -7.64
N VAL A 145 -10.10 20.32 -6.45
CA VAL A 145 -10.81 19.15 -5.91
C VAL A 145 -11.87 18.67 -6.91
N GLU A 146 -12.65 19.60 -7.48
CA GLU A 146 -13.69 19.24 -8.46
C GLU A 146 -13.09 18.58 -9.71
N THR A 147 -11.95 19.10 -10.19
CA THR A 147 -11.26 18.54 -11.37
C THR A 147 -10.74 17.11 -11.10
N ILE A 148 -10.32 16.82 -9.86
CA ILE A 148 -9.89 15.47 -9.45
C ILE A 148 -11.10 14.54 -9.35
N VAL A 149 -12.23 15.00 -8.82
CA VAL A 149 -13.48 14.22 -8.78
C VAL A 149 -13.96 13.92 -10.21
N GLU A 150 -13.95 14.91 -11.11
CA GLU A 150 -14.25 14.69 -12.54
C GLU A 150 -13.29 13.69 -13.19
N PHE A 151 -12.00 13.70 -12.81
CA PHE A 151 -11.02 12.72 -13.28
C PHE A 151 -11.34 11.30 -12.81
N VAL A 152 -11.77 11.13 -11.55
CA VAL A 152 -12.25 9.84 -11.03
C VAL A 152 -13.50 9.40 -11.78
N ASP A 153 -14.47 10.29 -12.02
CA ASP A 153 -15.67 10.01 -12.82
C ASP A 153 -15.35 9.66 -14.28
N GLY A 154 -14.25 10.21 -14.81
CA GLY A 154 -13.68 9.88 -16.11
C GLY A 154 -13.01 8.50 -16.19
N GLY A 155 -12.91 7.76 -15.09
CA GLY A 155 -12.26 6.44 -15.01
C GLY A 155 -10.79 6.48 -14.58
N GLY A 156 -10.30 7.64 -14.14
CA GLY A 156 -8.94 7.81 -13.65
C GLY A 156 -8.74 7.18 -12.26
N ASN A 157 -7.56 6.61 -12.02
CA ASN A 157 -7.22 6.04 -10.72
C ASN A 157 -6.48 7.07 -9.86
N VAL A 158 -6.82 7.15 -8.58
CA VAL A 158 -6.21 8.12 -7.66
C VAL A 158 -5.70 7.43 -6.40
N LEU A 159 -4.46 7.71 -6.02
CA LEU A 159 -3.89 7.35 -4.73
C LEU A 159 -3.62 8.64 -3.94
N VAL A 160 -4.22 8.77 -2.77
CA VAL A 160 -4.03 9.92 -1.87
C VAL A 160 -3.34 9.44 -0.60
N ALA A 161 -2.23 10.09 -0.24
CA ALA A 161 -1.57 9.85 1.03
C ALA A 161 -1.68 11.09 1.93
N GLY A 162 -2.38 10.93 3.04
CA GLY A 162 -2.47 11.90 4.11
C GLY A 162 -1.28 11.83 5.07
N SER A 163 -1.33 12.66 6.11
CA SER A 163 -0.42 12.59 7.24
C SER A 163 -1.15 13.09 8.49
N ARG A 164 -0.46 13.12 9.63
CA ARG A 164 -0.95 13.81 10.84
C ARG A 164 -1.13 15.33 10.65
N GLU A 165 -0.50 15.91 9.62
CA GLU A 165 -0.55 17.32 9.25
C GLU A 165 -1.28 17.49 7.90
N ALA A 166 -2.30 16.65 7.65
CA ALA A 166 -3.07 16.74 6.41
C ALA A 166 -3.84 18.07 6.36
N ALA A 167 -3.60 18.87 5.33
CA ALA A 167 -4.28 20.12 5.08
C ALA A 167 -5.76 19.91 4.72
N ASP A 168 -6.57 20.95 4.93
CA ASP A 168 -8.01 20.91 4.69
C ASP A 168 -8.38 20.51 3.26
N LEU A 169 -7.56 20.88 2.26
CA LEU A 169 -7.77 20.51 0.85
C LEU A 169 -7.77 18.98 0.64
N ILE A 170 -6.84 18.27 1.30
CA ILE A 170 -6.75 16.80 1.22
C ILE A 170 -7.92 16.17 1.96
N ARG A 171 -8.31 16.73 3.12
CA ARG A 171 -9.47 16.26 3.88
C ARG A 171 -10.77 16.44 3.11
N GLU A 172 -10.95 17.56 2.41
CA GLU A 172 -12.08 17.82 1.51
C GLU A 172 -12.13 16.80 0.38
N LEU A 173 -11.01 16.60 -0.34
CA LEU A 173 -10.92 15.61 -1.40
C LEU A 173 -11.28 14.19 -0.92
N VAL A 174 -10.81 13.81 0.26
CA VAL A 174 -11.06 12.48 0.83
C VAL A 174 -12.52 12.34 1.28
N THR A 175 -13.13 13.42 1.77
CA THR A 175 -14.57 13.49 2.11
C THR A 175 -15.46 13.29 0.89
N GLU A 176 -15.09 13.84 -0.27
CA GLU A 176 -15.81 13.61 -1.54
C GLU A 176 -15.79 12.13 -1.98
N VAL A 177 -14.77 11.37 -1.58
CA VAL A 177 -14.65 9.92 -1.81
C VAL A 177 -15.45 9.12 -0.75
N GLY A 178 -16.07 9.78 0.24
CA GLY A 178 -16.85 9.13 1.29
C GLY A 178 -16.01 8.51 2.40
N VAL A 179 -14.79 9.02 2.59
CA VAL A 179 -13.91 8.70 3.72
C VAL A 179 -13.70 9.99 4.51
N GLU A 180 -13.78 9.92 5.83
CA GLU A 180 -13.53 11.06 6.71
C GLU A 180 -12.14 10.92 7.34
N MET A 181 -11.36 12.01 7.28
CA MET A 181 -10.08 12.14 7.94
C MET A 181 -10.22 13.00 9.19
N ASP A 182 -9.47 12.62 10.23
CA ASP A 182 -9.42 13.39 11.47
C ASP A 182 -8.78 14.79 11.26
N GLU A 183 -8.87 15.63 12.27
CA GLU A 183 -8.34 17.00 12.26
C GLU A 183 -6.80 17.04 12.21
N GLU A 184 -6.27 18.21 11.83
CA GLU A 184 -4.82 18.44 11.84
C GLU A 184 -4.23 18.25 13.24
N GLY A 185 -3.13 17.52 13.33
CA GLY A 185 -2.45 17.20 14.58
C GLY A 185 -3.01 15.97 15.29
N ALA A 186 -4.09 15.37 14.79
CA ALA A 186 -4.55 14.06 15.24
C ALA A 186 -3.65 12.95 14.67
N ALA A 187 -3.30 12.00 15.53
CA ALA A 187 -2.51 10.83 15.15
C ALA A 187 -3.19 9.58 15.69
N VAL A 188 -2.99 8.45 15.01
CA VAL A 188 -3.39 7.16 15.58
C VAL A 188 -2.40 6.80 16.69
N ILE A 189 -2.94 6.48 17.87
CA ILE A 189 -2.18 6.14 19.07
C ILE A 189 -2.60 4.75 19.52
N ASP A 190 -1.63 3.87 19.78
CA ASP A 190 -1.88 2.57 20.42
C ASP A 190 -0.77 2.25 21.42
N HIS A 191 -1.12 2.12 22.70
CA HIS A 191 -0.14 1.82 23.74
C HIS A 191 0.25 0.34 23.86
N LEU A 192 -0.42 -0.56 23.14
CA LEU A 192 -0.15 -2.00 23.20
C LEU A 192 0.62 -2.50 21.97
N HIS A 193 0.28 -2.01 20.77
CA HIS A 193 0.87 -2.48 19.51
C HIS A 193 1.72 -1.40 18.84
N TYR A 194 2.65 -0.79 19.60
CA TYR A 194 3.60 0.18 19.07
C TYR A 194 4.96 -0.45 18.78
N ASP A 195 5.76 0.19 17.93
CA ASP A 195 7.14 -0.23 17.67
C ASP A 195 8.12 0.35 18.70
N ALA A 196 9.16 -0.40 19.05
CA ALA A 196 10.17 0.04 20.01
C ALA A 196 10.97 1.29 19.57
N ASN A 197 11.00 1.60 18.26
CA ASN A 197 11.67 2.79 17.72
C ASN A 197 10.80 4.05 17.73
N ASP A 198 9.62 4.02 18.38
CA ASP A 198 8.76 5.20 18.50
C ASP A 198 9.38 6.32 19.37
N ASP A 199 8.94 7.55 19.14
CA ASP A 199 9.39 8.77 19.84
C ASP A 199 8.86 8.87 21.31
N GLY A 200 8.16 7.83 21.79
CA GLY A 200 7.62 7.74 23.15
C GLY A 200 6.18 8.27 23.29
N GLN A 201 5.53 8.63 22.19
CA GLN A 201 4.12 9.06 22.14
C GLN A 201 3.18 7.92 21.71
N HIS A 202 3.73 6.75 21.39
CA HIS A 202 3.06 5.55 20.91
C HIS A 202 2.26 5.81 19.63
N THR A 203 2.86 6.58 18.72
CA THR A 203 2.25 6.98 17.42
C THR A 203 2.67 6.09 16.27
N LEU A 204 3.82 5.42 16.37
CA LEU A 204 4.28 4.43 15.42
C LEU A 204 3.68 3.07 15.76
N ILE A 205 2.69 2.65 14.97
CA ILE A 205 1.89 1.46 15.22
C ILE A 205 2.38 0.31 14.37
N ALA A 206 2.50 -0.85 14.99
CA ALA A 206 2.70 -2.13 14.33
C ALA A 206 1.32 -2.77 14.08
N ALA A 207 0.72 -2.44 12.95
CA ALA A 207 -0.59 -2.99 12.57
C ALA A 207 -0.45 -4.48 12.24
N PRO A 208 -1.17 -5.38 12.95
CA PRO A 208 -1.10 -6.79 12.66
C PRO A 208 -1.74 -7.10 11.31
N SER A 209 -1.22 -8.10 10.60
CA SER A 209 -1.78 -8.51 9.30
C SER A 209 -3.21 -9.06 9.38
N SER A 210 -3.71 -9.37 10.58
CA SER A 210 -5.13 -9.69 10.81
C SER A 210 -6.08 -8.52 10.55
N GLY A 211 -5.58 -7.28 10.54
CA GLY A 211 -6.35 -6.09 10.18
C GLY A 211 -6.54 -5.89 8.67
N LEU A 212 -5.88 -6.69 7.83
CA LEU A 212 -5.99 -6.62 6.37
C LEU A 212 -7.25 -7.30 5.85
N ILE A 213 -7.82 -6.74 4.78
CA ILE A 213 -8.93 -7.34 4.04
C ILE A 213 -8.62 -8.77 3.57
N ASP A 214 -9.65 -9.62 3.52
CA ASP A 214 -9.57 -11.01 3.05
C ASP A 214 -9.72 -11.11 1.55
N SER A 215 -8.71 -10.61 0.83
CA SER A 215 -8.68 -10.62 -0.63
C SER A 215 -7.24 -10.66 -1.17
N GLU A 216 -6.83 -11.83 -1.66
CA GLU A 216 -5.50 -12.00 -2.29
C GLU A 216 -5.29 -11.10 -3.52
N VAL A 217 -6.37 -10.72 -4.21
CA VAL A 217 -6.31 -9.80 -5.36
C VAL A 217 -5.91 -8.38 -4.93
N MET A 218 -6.28 -7.98 -3.70
CA MET A 218 -6.05 -6.62 -3.19
C MET A 218 -4.83 -6.51 -2.30
N VAL A 219 -4.49 -7.57 -1.55
CA VAL A 219 -3.37 -7.55 -0.57
C VAL A 219 -2.28 -8.57 -0.88
N GLY A 220 -2.36 -9.30 -2.00
CA GLY A 220 -1.43 -10.36 -2.34
C GLY A 220 -1.46 -11.51 -1.33
N ALA A 221 -0.34 -12.25 -1.26
CA ALA A 221 -0.16 -13.28 -0.25
C ALA A 221 -0.05 -12.63 1.13
N ARG A 222 -0.90 -13.06 2.06
CA ARG A 222 -0.88 -12.57 3.44
C ARG A 222 0.35 -13.07 4.16
N ASP A 223 1.29 -12.17 4.38
CA ASP A 223 2.42 -12.44 5.26
C ASP A 223 2.03 -12.23 6.73
N ALA A 224 2.67 -12.98 7.62
CA ALA A 224 2.50 -12.84 9.06
C ALA A 224 3.26 -11.62 9.63
N ILE A 225 3.85 -10.79 8.77
CA ILE A 225 4.68 -9.65 9.16
C ILE A 225 3.75 -8.46 9.47
N PRO A 226 3.84 -7.86 10.67
CA PRO A 226 3.11 -6.63 10.98
C PRO A 226 3.58 -5.48 10.10
N LEU A 227 2.66 -4.57 9.77
CA LEU A 227 2.93 -3.38 8.96
C LEU A 227 3.18 -2.18 9.87
N LEU A 228 4.22 -1.39 9.60
CA LEU A 228 4.45 -0.13 10.30
C LEU A 228 3.56 0.96 9.73
N TYR A 229 2.91 1.69 10.62
CA TYR A 229 2.03 2.78 10.25
C TYR A 229 2.22 3.97 11.19
N ARG A 230 2.28 5.17 10.62
CA ARG A 230 2.31 6.44 11.37
C ARG A 230 1.57 7.51 10.60
N GLY A 231 0.41 7.93 11.09
CA GLY A 231 -0.43 8.89 10.37
C GLY A 231 -1.72 9.18 11.11
N THR A 232 -2.69 9.72 10.38
CA THR A 232 -4.04 9.98 10.91
C THR A 232 -4.94 8.74 10.75
N GLY A 233 -6.03 8.72 11.50
CA GLY A 233 -7.08 7.70 11.39
C GLY A 233 -8.10 8.09 10.32
N LEU A 234 -8.67 7.09 9.66
CA LEU A 234 -9.74 7.23 8.69
C LEU A 234 -11.02 6.62 9.25
N ILE A 235 -12.15 7.27 8.99
CA ILE A 235 -13.50 6.74 9.24
C ILE A 235 -14.22 6.65 7.90
N THR A 236 -15.11 5.67 7.80
CA THR A 236 -15.95 5.50 6.61
C THR A 236 -17.38 5.36 7.06
N ASP A 237 -18.31 5.93 6.31
CA ASP A 237 -19.72 5.71 6.56
C ASP A 237 -20.08 4.24 6.27
N ALA A 238 -20.76 3.59 7.23
CA ALA A 238 -21.23 2.22 7.08
C ALA A 238 -22.33 2.11 6.01
N ASP A 239 -23.00 3.21 5.68
CA ASP A 239 -24.04 3.26 4.66
C ASP A 239 -23.48 3.29 3.24
N ASN A 240 -22.17 3.52 3.05
CA ASN A 240 -21.53 3.52 1.74
C ASN A 240 -20.95 2.14 1.37
N PRO A 241 -21.62 1.37 0.48
CA PRO A 241 -21.15 0.03 0.11
C PRO A 241 -19.97 0.03 -0.87
N LEU A 242 -19.58 1.20 -1.42
CA LEU A 242 -18.50 1.32 -2.40
C LEU A 242 -17.12 1.45 -1.75
N VAL A 243 -17.09 1.80 -0.46
CA VAL A 243 -15.85 1.94 0.30
C VAL A 243 -15.51 0.60 0.95
N LEU A 244 -14.28 0.17 0.72
CA LEU A 244 -13.72 -1.08 1.18
C LEU A 244 -12.63 -0.78 2.22
N PRO A 245 -12.74 -1.33 3.43
CA PRO A 245 -11.71 -1.20 4.44
C PRO A 245 -10.54 -2.13 4.10
N VAL A 246 -9.38 -1.56 3.72
CA VAL A 246 -8.20 -2.33 3.31
C VAL A 246 -7.37 -2.73 4.52
N LEU A 247 -7.05 -1.76 5.38
CA LEU A 247 -6.28 -1.98 6.59
C LEU A 247 -6.99 -1.33 7.78
N ARG A 248 -7.39 -2.16 8.75
CA ARG A 248 -8.00 -1.72 10.02
C ARG A 248 -6.95 -1.48 11.08
N ALA A 249 -7.22 -0.51 11.95
CA ALA A 249 -6.42 -0.29 13.14
C ALA A 249 -6.64 -1.45 14.16
N PRO A 250 -5.68 -1.71 15.06
CA PRO A 250 -5.86 -2.61 16.19
C PRO A 250 -7.06 -2.20 17.07
N SER A 251 -7.65 -3.15 17.79
CA SER A 251 -8.80 -2.88 18.67
C SER A 251 -8.52 -1.93 19.83
N THR A 252 -7.25 -1.72 20.16
CA THR A 252 -6.79 -0.84 21.25
C THR A 252 -6.38 0.56 20.78
N ALA A 253 -6.38 0.80 19.47
CA ALA A 253 -5.97 2.06 18.88
C ALA A 253 -7.10 3.11 18.96
N TYR A 254 -6.72 4.38 19.07
CA TYR A 254 -7.64 5.52 18.98
C TYR A 254 -6.94 6.70 18.29
N CYS A 255 -7.70 7.60 17.66
CA CYS A 255 -7.14 8.77 16.99
C CYS A 255 -7.42 10.01 17.83
N TYR A 256 -6.35 10.73 18.18
CA TYR A 256 -6.44 11.98 18.94
C TYR A 256 -5.13 12.75 18.84
N SER A 257 -5.12 14.02 19.27
CA SER A 257 -3.86 14.76 19.38
C SER A 257 -3.03 14.25 20.57
N PRO A 258 -1.77 13.82 20.38
CA PRO A 258 -0.94 13.26 21.45
C PRO A 258 -0.54 14.30 22.51
N THR A 259 -0.67 15.59 22.19
CA THR A 259 -0.30 16.69 23.10
C THR A 259 -1.44 17.15 24.01
N GLN A 260 -2.68 16.82 23.65
CA GLN A 260 -3.87 17.30 24.34
C GLN A 260 -4.46 16.19 25.21
N ALA A 261 -5.00 16.58 26.37
CA ALA A 261 -5.74 15.65 27.20
C ALA A 261 -7.09 15.36 26.54
N ILE A 262 -7.51 14.10 26.55
CA ILE A 262 -8.78 13.66 25.97
C ILE A 262 -9.93 14.25 26.81
N THR A 263 -10.59 15.28 26.28
CA THR A 263 -11.79 15.90 26.88
C THR A 263 -13.06 15.31 26.27
N ASP A 264 -13.02 15.09 24.97
CA ASP A 264 -14.14 14.67 24.15
C ASP A 264 -13.93 13.26 23.63
N TYR A 265 -15.01 12.65 23.13
CA TYR A 265 -14.89 11.33 22.54
C TYR A 265 -14.05 11.42 21.26
N PRO A 266 -12.94 10.68 21.16
CA PRO A 266 -12.08 10.70 19.98
C PRO A 266 -12.85 10.30 18.73
N HIS A 267 -12.53 10.95 17.61
CA HIS A 267 -13.26 10.80 16.35
C HIS A 267 -13.28 9.34 15.90
N ALA A 268 -12.12 8.69 15.85
CA ALA A 268 -11.97 7.29 15.46
C ALA A 268 -11.44 6.41 16.61
N THR A 269 -12.07 5.25 16.85
CA THR A 269 -11.65 4.30 17.90
C THR A 269 -11.77 2.84 17.49
N GLY A 270 -10.85 2.03 18.01
CA GLY A 270 -10.84 0.58 17.89
C GLY A 270 -10.82 0.08 16.45
N GLN A 271 -11.49 -1.05 16.20
CA GLN A 271 -11.49 -1.73 14.90
C GLN A 271 -12.31 -1.01 13.82
N ASN A 272 -13.13 -0.04 14.20
CA ASN A 272 -13.90 0.77 13.25
C ASN A 272 -13.02 1.79 12.55
N MET A 273 -11.89 2.16 13.16
CA MET A 273 -10.90 3.01 12.51
C MET A 273 -10.16 2.25 11.42
N LEU A 274 -10.01 2.91 10.28
CA LEU A 274 -9.19 2.45 9.17
C LEU A 274 -7.89 3.23 9.11
N LEU A 275 -6.83 2.56 8.70
CA LEU A 275 -5.55 3.17 8.37
C LEU A 275 -5.45 3.41 6.86
N VAL A 276 -6.07 2.50 6.10
CA VAL A 276 -6.17 2.55 4.64
C VAL A 276 -7.58 2.17 4.22
N ALA A 277 -8.18 3.01 3.38
CA ALA A 277 -9.46 2.78 2.74
C ALA A 277 -9.29 2.77 1.22
N ALA A 278 -10.09 1.97 0.54
CA ALA A 278 -10.20 2.00 -0.92
C ALA A 278 -11.65 2.25 -1.32
N LEU A 279 -11.87 2.96 -2.41
CA LEU A 279 -13.18 3.12 -3.02
C LEU A 279 -13.13 2.54 -4.43
N GLN A 280 -14.14 1.73 -4.73
CA GLN A 280 -14.44 1.33 -6.10
C GLN A 280 -15.66 2.10 -6.60
N ALA A 281 -15.43 3.05 -7.51
CA ALA A 281 -16.49 3.84 -8.09
C ALA A 281 -17.34 3.00 -9.06
N ARG A 282 -18.53 3.50 -9.41
CA ARG A 282 -19.49 2.80 -10.29
C ARG A 282 -18.98 2.63 -11.72
N ASN A 283 -18.05 3.46 -12.13
CA ASN A 283 -17.34 3.40 -13.41
C ASN A 283 -16.07 2.51 -13.35
N ASN A 284 -15.87 1.77 -12.25
CA ASN A 284 -14.67 0.99 -11.95
C ASN A 284 -13.38 1.80 -11.78
N ALA A 285 -13.46 3.13 -11.62
CA ALA A 285 -12.33 3.91 -11.14
C ALA A 285 -11.98 3.45 -9.71
N ARG A 286 -10.69 3.38 -9.44
CA ARG A 286 -10.18 2.91 -8.16
C ARG A 286 -9.49 4.07 -7.46
N VAL A 287 -9.98 4.40 -6.29
CA VAL A 287 -9.40 5.43 -5.43
C VAL A 287 -8.91 4.76 -4.17
N VAL A 288 -7.71 5.12 -3.74
CA VAL A 288 -7.14 4.58 -2.52
C VAL A 288 -6.65 5.71 -1.64
N VAL A 289 -7.04 5.67 -0.38
CA VAL A 289 -6.75 6.68 0.63
C VAL A 289 -5.93 6.02 1.73
N SER A 290 -4.71 6.49 1.91
CA SER A 290 -3.87 6.16 3.06
C SER A 290 -3.83 7.36 4.00
N GLY A 291 -4.03 7.16 5.30
CA GLY A 291 -3.86 8.23 6.28
C GLY A 291 -2.39 8.55 6.61
N SER A 292 -1.44 7.87 5.94
CA SER A 292 -0.01 8.02 6.15
C SER A 292 0.77 8.06 4.83
N LEU A 293 1.58 9.11 4.67
CA LEU A 293 2.63 9.22 3.67
C LEU A 293 3.85 8.36 4.05
N GLU A 294 4.24 8.38 5.33
CA GLU A 294 5.37 7.62 5.85
C GLU A 294 5.24 6.10 5.60
N PHE A 295 4.00 5.60 5.48
CA PHE A 295 3.71 4.22 5.08
C PHE A 295 4.39 3.81 3.76
N PHE A 296 4.54 4.74 2.82
CA PHE A 296 5.19 4.49 1.52
C PHE A 296 6.68 4.84 1.51
N SER A 297 7.24 5.27 2.65
CA SER A 297 8.62 5.73 2.73
C SER A 297 9.61 4.56 2.69
N ASP A 298 10.80 4.84 2.15
CA ASP A 298 11.90 3.87 2.10
C ASP A 298 12.29 3.41 3.51
N ALA A 299 12.14 4.29 4.52
CA ALA A 299 12.42 3.98 5.92
C ALA A 299 11.52 2.87 6.46
N PHE A 300 10.21 2.92 6.22
CA PHE A 300 9.27 1.91 6.72
C PHE A 300 9.35 0.62 5.93
N ILE A 301 9.58 0.70 4.62
CA ILE A 301 9.75 -0.48 3.76
C ILE A 301 10.99 -1.30 4.17
N MET A 302 12.06 -0.63 4.61
CA MET A 302 13.31 -1.28 5.02
C MET A 302 13.38 -1.61 6.52
N ALA A 303 12.47 -1.08 7.33
CA ALA A 303 12.50 -1.25 8.78
C ALA A 303 12.03 -2.65 9.20
N SER A 304 12.63 -3.17 10.27
CA SER A 304 12.18 -4.40 10.94
C SER A 304 11.27 -4.04 12.11
N VAL A 305 10.09 -4.65 12.19
CA VAL A 305 9.15 -4.40 13.29
C VAL A 305 9.60 -5.08 14.58
N GLN A 306 9.62 -4.32 15.67
CA GLN A 306 9.92 -4.78 17.01
C GLN A 306 8.78 -4.39 17.96
N THR A 307 7.81 -5.29 18.13
CA THR A 307 6.76 -5.12 19.13
C THR A 307 7.27 -5.49 20.51
N PRO A 308 7.10 -4.65 21.55
CA PRO A 308 7.44 -5.01 22.92
C PRO A 308 6.62 -6.23 23.35
N GLN A 309 7.29 -7.34 23.70
CA GLN A 309 6.58 -8.52 24.18
C GLN A 309 5.95 -8.23 25.55
N VAL A 310 4.62 -8.17 25.59
CA VAL A 310 3.87 -8.13 26.84
C VAL A 310 3.85 -9.55 27.44
N SER A 311 4.88 -9.88 28.23
CA SER A 311 4.91 -11.11 29.02
C SER A 311 3.98 -10.96 30.24
N TRP A 312 2.78 -11.55 30.17
CA TRP A 312 1.94 -11.67 31.36
C TRP A 312 2.55 -12.71 32.30
N ILE A 313 3.28 -12.25 33.31
CA ILE A 313 3.62 -13.11 34.45
C ILE A 313 2.34 -13.25 35.27
N ALA A 314 1.66 -14.40 35.13
CA ALA A 314 0.60 -14.77 36.05
C ALA A 314 1.22 -14.97 37.44
N HIS A 315 0.97 -14.03 38.35
CA HIS A 315 1.35 -14.12 39.76
C HIS A 315 0.33 -14.91 40.57
#